data_AF-A0A843L1T9-F1
#
_entry.id   AF-A0A843L1T9-F1
#
_cell.length_a   1.000
_cell.length_b   1.000
_cell.length_c   1.000
_cell.angle_alpha   90.00
_cell.angle_beta   90.00
_cell.angle_gamma   90.00
#
_symmetry.space_group_name_H-M   'P 1'
#
loop_
_entity.id
_entity.type
_entity.pdbx_description
1 polymer ?
#
loop_
_entity_poly.entity_id
_entity_poly.type
_entity_poly.pdbx_seq_one_letter_code
_entity_poly.pdbx_strand_id
1 'polypeptide(L)'
;QALKDQRNDYNDKANVLFEEIESFKKEHGNLKNRGIKELQKQIEHLEFKQQTEVYSTDKERELIEKIKQLKAAAKDQEAELEQNKEMRTKLAEAREFRRLASDIHKDVTEKAEAAQQHHDLMVESYRKADRSREDADKAHQQFVEAQEAADEEHKQFITCQKELRDYDKVISGLRKKTRKTKVTKEQKAVRKEAERIFQQFRGGEKLTTDDLLLLQRAKLI
;
A
#
# COMPACT_ATOMS: atom_id res chain seq x y z
N GLN A 1 4.82 -5.76 20.52
CA GLN A 1 4.62 -5.51 21.95
C GLN A 1 5.41 -6.52 22.80
N ALA A 2 5.14 -7.83 22.68
CA ALA A 2 5.82 -8.88 23.46
C ALA A 2 7.36 -8.82 23.53
N LEU A 3 8.07 -8.52 22.42
CA LEU A 3 9.54 -8.39 22.43
C LEU A 3 10.04 -7.16 23.19
N LYS A 4 9.27 -6.07 23.19
CA LYS A 4 9.60 -4.86 23.97
C LYS A 4 9.38 -5.13 25.46
N ASP A 5 8.34 -5.87 25.80
CA ASP A 5 8.04 -6.27 27.18
C ASP A 5 9.12 -7.23 27.71
N GLN A 6 9.52 -8.24 26.92
CA GLN A 6 10.65 -9.12 27.25
C GLN A 6 11.97 -8.38 27.42
N ARG A 7 12.27 -7.40 26.56
CA ARG A 7 13.46 -6.54 26.71
C ARG A 7 13.44 -5.79 28.03
N ASN A 8 12.29 -5.21 28.40
CA ASN A 8 12.14 -4.48 29.65
C ASN A 8 12.32 -5.41 30.84
N ASP A 9 11.69 -6.59 30.83
CA ASP A 9 11.87 -7.61 31.88
C ASP A 9 13.34 -8.02 32.07
N TYR A 10 14.10 -8.19 30.97
CA TYR A 10 15.53 -8.53 31.06
C TYR A 10 16.38 -7.36 31.56
N ASN A 11 16.04 -6.12 31.18
CA ASN A 11 16.71 -4.94 31.71
C ASN A 11 16.43 -4.75 33.20
N ASP A 12 15.19 -4.96 33.64
CA ASP A 12 14.80 -4.84 35.03
C ASP A 12 15.49 -5.91 35.88
N LYS A 13 15.51 -7.17 35.41
CA LYS A 13 16.28 -8.25 36.06
C LYS A 13 17.77 -7.94 36.14
N ALA A 14 18.37 -7.39 35.07
CA ALA A 14 19.78 -7.00 35.09
C ALA A 14 20.04 -5.86 36.08
N ASN A 15 19.17 -4.86 36.14
CA ASN A 15 19.30 -3.71 37.05
C ASN A 15 19.18 -4.14 38.51
N VAL A 16 18.21 -4.99 38.86
CA VAL A 16 18.07 -5.55 40.22
C VAL A 16 19.34 -6.30 40.63
N LEU A 17 19.88 -7.15 39.74
CA LEU A 17 21.13 -7.86 40.03
C LEU A 17 22.33 -6.92 40.17
N PHE A 18 22.40 -5.84 39.39
CA PHE A 18 23.46 -4.83 39.55
C PHE A 18 23.33 -4.03 40.85
N GLU A 19 22.12 -3.68 41.26
CA GLU A 19 21.86 -3.01 42.54
C GLU A 19 22.22 -3.90 43.73
N GLU A 20 21.85 -5.19 43.68
CA GLU A 20 22.29 -6.19 44.67
C GLU A 20 23.81 -6.32 44.72
N ILE A 21 24.48 -6.29 43.56
CA ILE A 21 25.94 -6.35 43.49
C ILE A 21 26.59 -5.09 44.06
N GLU A 22 25.96 -3.92 43.86
CA GLU A 22 26.48 -2.64 44.34
C GLU A 22 26.27 -2.45 45.84
N SER A 23 25.11 -2.84 46.38
CA SER A 23 24.86 -2.85 47.84
C SER A 23 25.82 -3.81 48.53
N PHE A 24 26.02 -5.00 47.98
CA PHE A 24 26.96 -5.99 48.51
C PHE A 24 28.41 -5.48 48.53
N LYS A 25 28.83 -4.76 47.48
CA LYS A 25 30.16 -4.12 47.44
C LYS A 25 30.32 -2.98 48.45
N LYS A 26 29.24 -2.25 48.77
CA LYS A 26 29.25 -1.18 49.78
C LYS A 26 29.32 -1.75 51.20
N GLU A 27 28.64 -2.86 51.46
CA GLU A 27 28.62 -3.50 52.79
C GLU A 27 29.90 -4.27 53.11
N HIS A 28 30.48 -4.98 52.12
CA HIS A 28 31.62 -5.86 52.36
C HIS A 28 32.99 -5.31 51.92
N GLY A 29 33.03 -4.15 51.26
CA GLY A 29 34.27 -3.52 50.78
C GLY A 29 35.02 -4.37 49.73
N ASN A 30 36.18 -3.89 49.27
CA ASN A 30 37.05 -4.66 48.36
C ASN A 30 37.85 -5.70 49.17
N LEU A 31 37.48 -6.99 49.06
CA LEU A 31 38.08 -8.08 49.83
C LEU A 31 39.56 -8.32 49.52
N LYS A 32 40.35 -8.52 50.58
CA LYS A 32 41.71 -9.06 50.55
C LYS A 32 41.65 -10.59 50.65
N ASN A 33 41.97 -11.29 49.57
CA ASN A 33 42.25 -12.74 49.61
C ASN A 33 43.48 -13.00 50.50
N ARG A 34 43.29 -13.50 51.73
CA ARG A 34 44.40 -14.02 52.55
C ARG A 34 44.03 -15.36 53.21
N GLY A 35 44.60 -16.43 52.69
CA GLY A 35 45.18 -17.50 53.52
C GLY A 35 44.28 -18.51 54.24
N ILE A 36 43.04 -18.80 53.81
CA ILE A 36 42.19 -19.83 54.46
C ILE A 36 42.90 -21.18 54.63
N LYS A 37 43.64 -21.62 53.60
CA LYS A 37 44.40 -22.89 53.67
C LYS A 37 45.50 -22.88 54.73
N GLU A 38 46.06 -21.71 55.04
CA GLU A 38 47.06 -21.57 56.09
C GLU A 38 46.42 -21.55 57.47
N LEU A 39 45.25 -20.91 57.62
CA LEU A 39 44.45 -20.93 58.85
C LEU A 39 43.93 -22.33 59.19
N GLN A 40 43.42 -23.08 58.20
CA GLN A 40 42.97 -24.46 58.39
C GLN A 40 44.11 -25.38 58.85
N LYS A 41 45.30 -25.26 58.23
CA LYS A 41 46.50 -26.00 58.66
C LYS A 41 46.96 -25.63 60.07
N GLN A 42 46.84 -24.35 60.45
CA GLN A 42 47.18 -23.89 61.80
C GLN A 42 46.20 -24.43 62.85
N ILE A 43 44.90 -24.51 62.53
CA ILE A 43 43.88 -25.10 63.41
C ILE A 43 44.19 -26.59 63.62
N GLU A 44 44.41 -27.35 62.55
CA GLU A 44 44.69 -28.78 62.60
C GLU A 44 45.96 -29.10 63.41
N HIS A 45 47.01 -28.26 63.26
CA HIS A 45 48.24 -28.38 64.05
C HIS A 45 48.03 -28.09 65.54
N LEU A 46 47.20 -27.10 65.87
CA LEU A 46 46.89 -26.76 67.27
C LEU A 46 45.98 -27.80 67.93
N GLU A 47 45.04 -28.38 67.18
CA GLU A 47 44.20 -29.50 67.64
C GLU A 47 45.02 -30.77 67.85
N PHE A 48 45.96 -31.05 66.94
CA PHE A 48 46.86 -32.19 67.10
C PHE A 48 47.73 -32.05 68.35
N LYS A 49 48.26 -30.85 68.63
CA LYS A 49 49.00 -30.55 69.86
C LYS A 49 48.15 -30.69 71.11
N GLN A 50 46.89 -30.25 71.06
CA GLN A 50 45.95 -30.44 72.16
C GLN A 50 45.74 -31.93 72.49
N GLN A 51 45.70 -32.79 71.48
CA GLN A 51 45.48 -34.24 71.64
C GLN A 51 46.73 -35.01 72.06
N THR A 52 47.93 -34.52 71.75
CA THR A 52 49.18 -35.28 71.91
C THR A 52 50.07 -34.82 73.07
N GLU A 53 49.89 -33.59 73.58
CA GLU A 53 50.70 -33.03 74.66
C GLU A 53 49.91 -32.88 75.98
N VAL A 54 50.54 -33.17 77.11
CA VAL A 54 49.94 -33.01 78.45
C VAL A 54 50.16 -31.57 78.93
N TYR A 55 49.08 -30.78 78.96
CA TYR A 55 49.11 -29.39 79.42
C TYR A 55 48.65 -29.23 80.88
N SER A 56 49.01 -28.10 81.50
CA SER A 56 48.33 -27.64 82.72
C SER A 56 46.96 -27.07 82.36
N THR A 57 46.00 -27.14 83.29
CA THR A 57 44.61 -26.71 83.08
C THR A 57 44.45 -25.29 82.53
N ASP A 58 45.36 -24.38 82.88
CA ASP A 58 45.33 -22.98 82.41
C ASP A 58 45.81 -22.85 80.96
N LYS A 59 46.88 -23.57 80.59
CA LYS A 59 47.42 -23.56 79.22
C LYS A 59 46.50 -24.28 78.23
N GLU A 60 45.79 -25.30 78.69
CA GLU A 60 44.77 -25.99 77.90
C GLU A 60 43.58 -25.07 77.59
N ARG A 61 43.14 -24.26 78.56
CA ARG A 61 42.09 -23.25 78.34
C ARG A 61 42.50 -22.18 77.33
N GLU A 62 43.73 -21.67 77.42
CA GLU A 62 44.25 -20.70 76.44
C GLU A 62 44.35 -21.28 75.03
N LEU A 63 44.78 -22.55 74.90
CA LEU A 63 44.85 -23.26 73.63
C LEU A 63 43.46 -23.45 73.01
N ILE A 64 42.47 -23.86 73.82
CA ILE A 64 41.08 -24.03 73.40
C ILE A 64 40.48 -22.71 72.91
N GLU A 65 40.68 -21.61 73.65
CA GLU A 65 40.18 -20.29 73.22
C GLU A 65 40.86 -19.83 71.92
N LYS A 66 42.15 -20.10 71.74
CA LYS A 66 42.86 -19.78 70.51
C LYS A 66 42.37 -20.60 69.31
N ILE A 67 42.10 -21.90 69.50
CA ILE A 67 41.48 -22.76 68.48
C ILE A 67 40.08 -22.24 68.13
N LYS A 68 39.29 -21.85 69.12
CA LYS A 68 37.94 -21.30 68.93
C LYS A 68 37.95 -19.99 68.13
N GLN A 69 38.88 -19.09 68.44
CA GLN A 69 39.08 -17.84 67.69
C GLN A 69 39.51 -18.09 66.25
N LEU A 70 40.46 -19.02 66.03
CA LEU A 70 40.91 -19.37 64.68
C LEU A 70 39.81 -20.07 63.87
N LYS A 71 38.99 -20.93 64.49
CA LYS A 71 37.81 -21.54 63.86
C LYS A 71 36.75 -20.51 63.49
N ALA A 72 36.51 -19.52 64.35
CA ALA A 72 35.60 -18.42 64.03
C ALA A 72 36.12 -17.62 62.83
N ALA A 73 37.39 -17.24 62.84
CA ALA A 73 38.02 -16.52 61.73
C ALA A 73 38.02 -17.31 60.41
N ALA A 74 38.25 -18.62 60.45
CA ALA A 74 38.18 -19.49 59.27
C ALA A 74 36.76 -19.58 58.71
N LYS A 75 35.75 -19.70 59.59
CA LYS A 75 34.34 -19.72 59.20
C LYS A 75 33.89 -18.40 58.57
N ASP A 76 34.33 -17.27 59.12
CA ASP A 76 34.04 -15.94 58.58
C ASP A 76 34.68 -15.75 57.20
N GLN A 77 35.93 -16.21 57.01
CA GLN A 77 36.57 -16.18 55.70
C GLN A 77 35.97 -17.14 54.67
N GLU A 78 35.48 -18.31 55.09
CA GLU A 78 34.75 -19.23 54.20
C GLU A 78 33.42 -18.63 53.73
N ALA A 79 32.69 -17.96 54.63
CA ALA A 79 31.47 -17.23 54.29
C ALA A 79 31.73 -16.11 53.27
N GLU A 80 32.81 -15.35 53.45
CA GLU A 80 33.24 -14.31 52.51
C GLU A 80 33.60 -14.88 51.12
N LEU A 81 34.22 -16.05 51.04
CA LEU A 81 34.54 -16.70 49.77
C LEU A 81 33.31 -17.26 49.04
N GLU A 82 32.38 -17.87 49.77
CA GLU A 82 31.15 -18.40 49.18
C GLU A 82 30.30 -17.27 48.62
N GLN A 83 30.18 -16.18 49.38
CA GLN A 83 29.57 -14.93 48.91
C GLN A 83 30.28 -14.36 47.67
N ASN A 84 31.61 -14.50 47.55
CA ASN A 84 32.34 -14.08 46.35
C ASN A 84 31.98 -14.92 45.12
N LYS A 85 31.77 -16.23 45.30
CA LYS A 85 31.31 -17.11 44.21
C LYS A 85 29.89 -16.74 43.77
N GLU A 86 28.98 -16.53 44.71
CA GLU A 86 27.62 -16.07 44.43
C GLU A 86 27.62 -14.69 43.73
N MET A 87 28.50 -13.79 44.13
CA MET A 87 28.67 -12.50 43.47
C MET A 87 29.20 -12.63 42.04
N ARG A 88 30.12 -13.56 41.79
CA ARG A 88 30.61 -13.84 40.44
C ARG A 88 29.53 -14.44 39.55
N THR A 89 28.69 -15.35 40.07
CA THR A 89 27.58 -15.91 39.30
C THR A 89 26.52 -14.86 39.01
N LYS A 90 26.09 -14.06 40.01
CA LYS A 90 25.16 -12.94 39.80
C LYS A 90 25.69 -11.92 38.78
N LEU A 91 26.98 -11.61 38.80
CA LEU A 91 27.60 -10.70 37.84
C LEU A 91 27.63 -11.30 36.42
N ALA A 92 27.82 -12.61 36.28
CA ALA A 92 27.73 -13.28 34.99
C ALA A 92 26.28 -13.27 34.47
N GLU A 93 25.30 -13.59 35.30
CA GLU A 93 23.87 -13.56 34.95
C GLU A 93 23.41 -12.15 34.55
N ALA A 94 23.79 -11.12 35.31
CA ALA A 94 23.46 -9.73 34.98
C ALA A 94 24.03 -9.30 33.62
N ARG A 95 25.24 -9.76 33.27
CA ARG A 95 25.85 -9.51 31.96
C ARG A 95 25.12 -10.24 30.84
N GLU A 96 24.72 -11.49 31.06
CA GLU A 96 23.94 -12.26 30.08
C GLU A 96 22.56 -11.64 29.85
N PHE A 97 21.84 -11.22 30.90
CA PHE A 97 20.56 -10.52 30.73
C PHE A 97 20.71 -9.21 29.95
N ARG A 98 21.78 -8.46 30.20
CA ARG A 98 22.07 -7.23 29.46
C ARG A 98 22.38 -7.50 27.99
N ARG A 99 23.09 -8.60 27.70
CA ARG A 99 23.36 -9.06 26.34
C ARG A 99 22.06 -9.44 25.62
N LEU A 100 21.23 -10.27 26.24
CA LEU A 100 19.93 -10.69 25.70
C LEU A 100 19.02 -9.49 25.42
N ALA A 101 18.96 -8.51 26.33
CA ALA A 101 18.20 -7.28 26.12
C ALA A 101 18.75 -6.45 24.94
N SER A 102 20.07 -6.40 24.76
CA SER A 102 20.70 -5.72 23.63
C SER A 102 20.41 -6.42 22.29
N ASP A 103 20.41 -7.75 22.26
CA ASP A 103 20.14 -8.53 21.06
C ASP A 103 18.67 -8.36 20.64
N ILE A 104 17.73 -8.44 21.59
CA ILE A 104 16.31 -8.15 21.34
C ILE A 104 16.11 -6.70 20.86
N HIS A 105 16.85 -5.75 21.42
CA HIS A 105 16.75 -4.35 20.98
C HIS A 105 17.20 -4.18 19.52
N LYS A 106 18.30 -4.81 19.11
CA LYS A 106 18.74 -4.80 17.71
C LYS A 106 17.69 -5.40 16.79
N ASP A 107 17.20 -6.60 17.11
CA ASP A 107 16.18 -7.28 16.31
C ASP A 107 14.90 -6.44 16.13
N VAL A 108 14.44 -5.78 17.20
CA VAL A 108 13.25 -4.93 17.13
C VAL A 108 13.50 -3.68 16.29
N THR A 109 14.68 -3.08 16.39
CA THR A 109 15.06 -1.90 15.60
C THR A 109 15.18 -2.24 14.12
N GLU A 110 15.87 -3.33 13.76
CA GLU A 110 16.00 -3.79 12.38
C GLU A 110 14.64 -4.09 11.74
N LYS A 111 13.76 -4.79 12.47
CA LYS A 111 12.39 -5.05 11.99
C LYS A 111 11.56 -3.78 11.85
N ALA A 112 11.74 -2.81 12.74
CA ALA A 112 11.06 -1.53 12.66
C ALA A 112 11.54 -0.70 11.45
N GLU A 113 12.85 -0.67 11.21
CA GLU A 113 13.44 0.00 10.04
C GLU A 113 12.98 -0.66 8.74
N ALA A 114 13.01 -1.99 8.64
CA ALA A 114 12.50 -2.71 7.47
C ALA A 114 11.00 -2.44 7.25
N ALA A 115 10.19 -2.44 8.31
CA ALA A 115 8.77 -2.11 8.21
C ALA A 115 8.56 -0.67 7.73
N GLN A 116 9.35 0.29 8.22
CA GLN A 116 9.28 1.68 7.79
C GLN A 116 9.67 1.84 6.33
N GLN A 117 10.75 1.18 5.87
CA GLN A 117 11.15 1.18 4.46
C GLN A 117 10.05 0.63 3.55
N HIS A 118 9.41 -0.48 3.94
CA HIS A 118 8.29 -1.04 3.18
C HIS A 118 7.06 -0.12 3.20
N HIS A 119 6.79 0.54 4.33
CA HIS A 119 5.73 1.54 4.42
C HIS A 119 5.99 2.72 3.47
N ASP A 120 7.21 3.25 3.44
CA ASP A 120 7.58 4.37 2.58
C ASP A 120 7.47 3.97 1.10
N LEU A 121 7.95 2.79 0.72
CA LEU A 121 7.79 2.21 -0.62
C LEU A 121 6.31 2.05 -1.01
N MET A 122 5.47 1.61 -0.07
CA MET A 122 4.04 1.47 -0.28
C MET A 122 3.41 2.85 -0.55
N VAL A 123 3.73 3.86 0.26
CA VAL A 123 3.22 5.24 0.09
C VAL A 123 3.64 5.82 -1.26
N GLU A 124 4.90 5.64 -1.66
CA GLU A 124 5.35 6.07 -2.98
C GLU A 124 4.60 5.38 -4.12
N SER A 125 4.33 4.07 -3.98
CA SER A 125 3.59 3.31 -4.98
C SER A 125 2.14 3.80 -5.09
N TYR A 126 1.48 4.09 -3.97
CA TYR A 126 0.14 4.69 -3.98
C TYR A 126 0.14 6.07 -4.63
N ARG A 127 1.10 6.94 -4.29
CA ARG A 127 1.22 8.26 -4.93
C ARG A 127 1.42 8.15 -6.44
N LYS A 128 2.19 7.18 -6.92
CA LYS A 128 2.37 6.93 -8.35
C LYS A 128 1.08 6.41 -9.00
N ALA A 129 0.36 5.52 -8.33
CA ALA A 129 -0.93 5.01 -8.82
C ALA A 129 -1.98 6.12 -8.89
N ASP A 130 -2.05 6.99 -7.88
CA ASP A 130 -2.98 8.12 -7.85
C ASP A 130 -2.68 9.11 -8.97
N ARG A 131 -1.40 9.44 -9.22
CA ARG A 131 -1.00 10.25 -10.38
C ARG A 131 -1.42 9.60 -11.71
N SER A 132 -1.17 8.30 -11.85
CA SER A 132 -1.59 7.57 -13.06
C SER A 132 -3.10 7.55 -13.25
N ARG A 133 -3.87 7.53 -12.16
CA ARG A 133 -5.34 7.65 -12.21
C ARG A 133 -5.76 9.04 -12.65
N GLU A 134 -5.21 10.09 -12.05
CA GLU A 134 -5.51 11.46 -12.44
C GLU A 134 -5.20 11.71 -13.92
N ASP A 135 -4.08 11.19 -14.42
CA ASP A 135 -3.70 11.31 -15.84
C ASP A 135 -4.64 10.52 -16.75
N ALA A 136 -5.06 9.32 -16.32
CA ALA A 136 -6.05 8.53 -17.05
C ALA A 136 -7.42 9.22 -17.08
N ASP A 137 -7.87 9.81 -15.97
CA ASP A 137 -9.15 10.53 -15.88
C ASP A 137 -9.14 11.77 -16.77
N LYS A 138 -8.03 12.53 -16.80
CA LYS A 138 -7.86 13.65 -17.74
C LYS A 138 -7.91 13.20 -19.20
N ALA A 139 -7.21 12.11 -19.54
CA ALA A 139 -7.24 11.56 -20.89
C ALA A 139 -8.64 11.07 -21.27
N HIS A 140 -9.36 10.45 -20.33
CA HIS A 140 -10.73 10.01 -20.54
C HIS A 140 -11.68 11.18 -20.74
N GLN A 141 -11.54 12.26 -19.95
CA GLN A 141 -12.32 13.48 -20.13
C GLN A 141 -12.11 14.08 -21.52
N GLN A 142 -10.85 14.20 -21.96
CA GLN A 142 -10.53 14.68 -23.31
C GLN A 142 -11.12 13.79 -24.40
N PHE A 143 -11.10 12.46 -24.20
CA PHE A 143 -11.71 11.52 -25.12
C PHE A 143 -13.23 11.73 -25.22
N VAL A 144 -13.91 11.90 -24.08
CA VAL A 144 -15.36 12.17 -24.05
C VAL A 144 -15.69 13.49 -24.74
N GLU A 145 -14.94 14.57 -24.45
CA GLU A 145 -15.12 15.87 -25.10
C GLU A 145 -14.94 15.77 -26.63
N ALA A 146 -13.91 15.04 -27.08
CA ALA A 146 -13.69 14.82 -28.52
C ALA A 146 -14.81 13.97 -29.16
N GLN A 147 -15.32 12.98 -28.43
CA GLN A 147 -16.43 12.15 -28.89
C GLN A 147 -17.72 12.97 -29.02
N GLU A 148 -18.03 13.80 -28.02
CA GLU A 148 -19.20 14.69 -28.05
C GLU A 148 -19.12 15.68 -29.22
N ALA A 149 -17.96 16.31 -29.43
CA ALA A 149 -17.74 17.19 -30.58
C ALA A 149 -17.91 16.46 -31.92
N ALA A 150 -17.40 15.23 -32.04
CA ALA A 150 -17.59 14.41 -33.24
C ALA A 150 -19.07 14.05 -33.46
N ASP A 151 -19.81 13.73 -32.41
CA ASP A 151 -21.24 13.43 -32.48
C ASP A 151 -22.06 14.66 -32.86
N GLU A 152 -21.68 15.85 -32.40
CA GLU A 152 -22.30 17.12 -32.82
C GLU A 152 -22.11 17.37 -34.32
N GLU A 153 -20.88 17.27 -34.81
CA GLU A 153 -20.58 17.39 -36.24
C GLU A 153 -21.31 16.32 -37.06
N HIS A 154 -21.40 15.09 -36.54
CA HIS A 154 -22.13 14.03 -37.20
C HIS A 154 -23.65 14.30 -37.28
N LYS A 155 -24.24 14.86 -36.21
CA LYS A 155 -25.65 15.30 -36.23
C LYS A 155 -25.90 16.41 -37.25
N GLN A 156 -24.98 17.37 -37.34
CA GLN A 156 -25.04 18.44 -38.35
C GLN A 156 -24.97 17.84 -39.76
N PHE A 157 -24.03 16.94 -40.01
CA PHE A 157 -23.91 16.23 -41.28
C PHE A 157 -25.19 15.48 -41.67
N ILE A 158 -25.78 14.72 -40.75
CA ILE A 158 -27.06 14.02 -40.99
C ILE A 158 -28.17 15.02 -41.34
N THR A 159 -28.21 16.16 -40.66
CA THR A 159 -29.23 17.20 -40.91
C THR A 159 -29.08 17.78 -42.30
N CYS A 160 -27.87 18.20 -42.68
CA CYS A 160 -27.58 18.66 -44.04
C CYS A 160 -27.88 17.60 -45.09
N GLN A 161 -27.58 16.32 -44.82
CA GLN A 161 -27.90 15.22 -45.73
C GLN A 161 -29.42 15.07 -45.94
N LYS A 162 -30.21 15.20 -44.85
CA LYS A 162 -31.69 15.17 -44.94
C LYS A 162 -32.22 16.35 -45.74
N GLU A 163 -31.71 17.56 -45.48
CA GLU A 163 -32.07 18.77 -46.23
C GLU A 163 -31.76 18.61 -47.72
N LEU A 164 -30.57 18.10 -48.06
CA LEU A 164 -30.19 17.84 -49.45
C LEU A 164 -31.17 16.85 -50.13
N ARG A 165 -31.53 15.78 -49.43
CA ARG A 165 -32.52 14.81 -49.93
C ARG A 165 -33.90 15.45 -50.12
N ASP A 166 -34.31 16.36 -49.24
CA ASP A 166 -35.57 17.07 -49.38
C ASP A 166 -35.54 18.10 -50.52
N TYR A 167 -34.43 18.81 -50.72
CA TYR A 167 -34.21 19.63 -51.91
C TYR A 167 -34.26 18.79 -53.19
N ASP A 168 -33.63 17.61 -53.23
CA ASP A 168 -33.71 16.70 -54.37
C ASP A 168 -35.16 16.25 -54.66
N LYS A 169 -35.94 15.96 -53.63
CA LYS A 169 -37.39 15.67 -53.78
C LYS A 169 -38.12 16.86 -54.37
N VAL A 170 -37.90 18.07 -53.86
CA VAL A 170 -38.52 19.30 -54.38
C VAL A 170 -38.12 19.55 -55.83
N ILE A 171 -36.83 19.45 -56.18
CA ILE A 171 -36.32 19.61 -57.55
C ILE A 171 -36.96 18.57 -58.47
N SER A 172 -37.02 17.30 -58.05
CA SER A 172 -37.67 16.25 -58.84
C SER A 172 -39.17 16.51 -59.03
N GLY A 173 -39.85 17.02 -58.00
CA GLY A 173 -41.25 17.43 -58.03
C GLY A 173 -41.49 18.59 -58.98
N LEU A 174 -40.65 19.63 -58.94
CA LEU A 174 -40.69 20.77 -59.84
C LEU A 174 -40.43 20.33 -61.29
N ARG A 175 -39.43 19.48 -61.54
CA ARG A 175 -39.16 18.92 -62.88
C ARG A 175 -40.37 18.14 -63.42
N LYS A 176 -41.00 17.30 -62.59
CA LYS A 176 -42.23 16.57 -62.95
C LYS A 176 -43.39 17.53 -63.24
N LYS A 177 -43.60 18.57 -62.40
CA LYS A 177 -44.65 19.58 -62.60
C LYS A 177 -44.42 20.36 -63.89
N THR A 178 -43.21 20.85 -64.13
CA THR A 178 -42.85 21.57 -65.36
C THR A 178 -43.05 20.71 -66.60
N ARG A 179 -42.65 19.42 -66.56
CA ARG A 179 -42.94 18.47 -67.65
C ARG A 179 -44.43 18.29 -67.88
N LYS A 180 -45.22 18.07 -66.81
CA LYS A 180 -46.69 17.97 -66.90
C LYS A 180 -47.33 19.25 -67.45
N THR A 181 -46.86 20.42 -67.04
CA THR A 181 -47.36 21.72 -67.54
C THR A 181 -47.01 21.92 -69.01
N LYS A 182 -45.80 21.54 -69.46
CA LYS A 182 -45.44 21.58 -70.89
C LYS A 182 -46.34 20.65 -71.71
N VAL A 183 -46.48 19.39 -71.29
CA VAL A 183 -47.35 18.41 -71.97
C VAL A 183 -48.80 18.88 -72.00
N THR A 184 -49.34 19.43 -70.91
CA THR A 184 -50.72 19.94 -70.91
C THR A 184 -50.89 21.20 -71.76
N LYS A 185 -49.89 22.09 -71.84
CA LYS A 185 -49.91 23.24 -72.75
C LYS A 185 -49.86 22.80 -74.22
N GLU A 186 -48.97 21.87 -74.56
CA GLU A 186 -48.87 21.29 -75.89
C GLU A 186 -50.17 20.59 -76.29
N GLN A 187 -50.74 19.76 -75.41
CA GLN A 187 -52.04 19.12 -75.63
C GLN A 187 -53.18 20.13 -75.81
N LYS A 188 -53.20 21.21 -75.02
CA LYS A 188 -54.20 22.28 -75.17
C LYS A 188 -54.03 23.04 -76.49
N ALA A 189 -52.79 23.31 -76.91
CA ALA A 189 -52.51 23.98 -78.18
C ALA A 189 -52.97 23.12 -79.37
N VAL A 190 -52.57 21.84 -79.38
CA VAL A 190 -53.00 20.87 -80.40
C VAL A 190 -54.52 20.74 -80.44
N ARG A 191 -55.19 20.67 -79.28
CA ARG A 191 -56.65 20.62 -79.22
C ARG A 191 -57.31 21.90 -79.75
N LYS A 192 -56.75 23.08 -79.47
CA LYS A 192 -57.28 24.35 -79.96
C LYS A 192 -57.13 24.50 -81.47
N GLU A 193 -56.01 24.05 -82.04
CA GLU A 193 -55.83 23.97 -83.49
C GLU A 193 -56.81 22.98 -84.11
N ALA A 194 -56.98 21.82 -83.50
CA ALA A 194 -57.95 20.82 -83.93
C ALA A 194 -59.39 21.36 -83.89
N GLU A 195 -59.78 22.10 -82.85
CA GLU A 195 -61.09 22.76 -82.77
C GLU A 195 -61.28 23.83 -83.86
N ARG A 196 -60.23 24.59 -84.21
CA ARG A 196 -60.26 25.57 -85.32
C ARG A 196 -60.50 24.87 -86.66
N ILE A 197 -59.75 23.80 -86.93
CA ILE A 197 -59.89 23.00 -88.16
C ILE A 197 -61.28 22.34 -88.22
N PHE A 198 -61.79 21.84 -87.09
CA PHE A 198 -63.15 21.28 -87.02
C PHE A 198 -64.23 22.32 -87.32
N GLN A 199 -64.06 23.57 -86.86
CA GLN A 199 -64.98 24.67 -87.19
C GLN A 199 -64.91 25.03 -88.68
N GLN A 200 -63.71 25.09 -89.26
CA GLN A 200 -63.51 25.30 -90.71
C GLN A 200 -64.17 24.18 -91.54
N PHE A 201 -64.05 22.93 -91.09
CA PHE A 201 -64.74 21.79 -91.69
C PHE A 201 -66.26 21.94 -91.65
N ARG A 202 -66.83 22.30 -90.49
CA ARG A 202 -68.27 22.59 -90.37
C ARG A 202 -68.72 23.75 -91.24
N GLY A 203 -67.82 24.70 -91.54
CA GLY A 203 -68.03 25.80 -92.47
C GLY A 203 -67.96 25.42 -93.96
N GLY A 204 -67.60 24.17 -94.29
CA GLY A 204 -67.57 23.66 -95.66
C GLY A 204 -66.20 23.74 -96.36
N GLU A 205 -65.12 24.08 -95.64
CA GLU A 205 -63.76 24.05 -96.17
C GLU A 205 -63.25 22.59 -96.26
N LYS A 206 -62.47 22.29 -97.32
CA LYS A 206 -61.93 20.93 -97.57
C LYS A 206 -60.79 20.62 -96.60
N LEU A 207 -60.86 19.45 -95.94
CA LEU A 207 -59.79 18.98 -95.05
C LEU A 207 -58.65 18.33 -95.82
N THR A 208 -57.41 18.54 -95.37
CA THR A 208 -56.26 17.74 -95.80
C THR A 208 -56.08 16.48 -94.96
N THR A 209 -55.29 15.52 -95.43
CA THR A 209 -55.04 14.25 -94.71
C THR A 209 -54.39 14.48 -93.34
N ASP A 210 -53.52 15.48 -93.23
CA ASP A 210 -52.85 15.84 -91.98
C ASP A 210 -53.82 16.45 -90.96
N ASP A 211 -54.78 17.27 -91.43
CA ASP A 211 -55.85 17.83 -90.59
C ASP A 211 -56.75 16.73 -90.00
N LEU A 212 -57.02 15.69 -90.78
CA LEU A 212 -57.88 14.58 -90.38
C LEU A 212 -57.20 13.72 -89.30
N LEU A 213 -55.89 13.47 -89.45
CA LEU A 213 -55.08 12.79 -88.43
C LEU A 213 -54.98 13.62 -87.14
N LEU A 214 -54.91 14.95 -87.25
CA LEU A 214 -54.86 15.85 -86.10
C LEU A 214 -56.19 15.86 -85.32
N LEU A 215 -57.33 15.84 -86.02
CA LEU A 215 -58.66 15.70 -85.40
C LEU A 215 -58.85 14.36 -84.70
N GLN A 216 -58.40 13.25 -85.31
CA GLN A 216 -58.44 11.92 -84.70
C GLN A 216 -57.58 11.86 -83.44
N ARG A 217 -56.37 12.43 -83.48
CA ARG A 217 -55.46 12.51 -82.33
C ARG A 217 -56.02 13.38 -81.20
N ALA A 218 -56.79 14.41 -81.53
CA ALA A 218 -57.47 15.27 -80.58
C ALA A 218 -58.83 14.73 -80.09
N LYS A 219 -59.30 13.60 -80.62
CA LYS A 219 -60.61 12.97 -80.34
C LYS A 219 -61.82 13.90 -80.61
N LEU A 220 -61.76 14.67 -81.69
CA LEU A 220 -62.86 15.55 -82.13
C LEU A 220 -63.70 14.93 -83.26
N ILE A 221 -63.23 13.81 -83.81
CA ILE A 221 -63.89 12.88 -84.73
C ILE A 221 -63.47 11.47 -84.29
#